data_AF-A0A1Z4BSD3-F1
#
_entry.id   AF-A0A1Z4BSD3-F1
#
_cell.length_a   1.000
_cell.length_b   1.000
_cell.length_c   1.000
_cell.angle_alpha   90.00
_cell.angle_beta   90.00
_cell.angle_gamma   90.00
#
_symmetry.space_group_name_H-M   'P 1'
#
loop_
_entity.id
_entity.type
_entity.pdbx_description
1 polymer ?
#
loop_
_entity_poly.entity_id
_entity_poly.type
_entity_poly.pdbx_seq_one_letter_code
_entity_poly.pdbx_strand_id
1 'polypeptide(L)'
;MKKMLGILGGIGLAVAVTAILLSREEKEEPKKEIKYKEVDFLDMAYVKKYFSEKYKEVIEKRPKSLPIILKLDAEEISLYIFTFYDEERGEIISKKTRIVSAKTTSQDFKDAFGDKDLLILN
;
A
#
# COMPACT_ATOMS: atom_id res chain seq x y z
N MET A 1 -28.53 1.75 -3.17
CA MET A 1 -28.72 2.17 -1.76
C MET A 1 -27.91 1.27 -0.83
N LYS A 2 -26.84 1.79 -0.22
CA LYS A 2 -26.54 1.72 1.22
C LYS A 2 -25.18 2.37 1.43
N LYS A 3 -25.21 3.54 2.06
CA LYS A 3 -24.04 4.25 2.58
C LYS A 3 -23.55 3.45 3.80
N MET A 4 -22.40 2.83 3.71
CA MET A 4 -21.61 2.36 4.85
C MET A 4 -20.11 2.44 4.50
N LEU A 5 -19.66 3.64 4.14
CA LEU A 5 -18.25 4.02 4.36
C LEU A 5 -18.20 4.69 5.72
N GLY A 6 -18.17 3.88 6.77
CA GLY A 6 -18.04 4.36 8.12
C GLY A 6 -17.47 3.23 8.94
N ILE A 7 -16.19 3.35 9.29
CA ILE A 7 -15.46 2.45 10.20
C ILE A 7 -14.92 1.15 9.54
N LEU A 8 -14.08 1.25 8.50
CA LEU A 8 -13.05 0.21 8.24
C LEU A 8 -11.61 0.74 8.43
N GLY A 9 -11.42 2.03 8.70
CA GLY A 9 -10.15 2.70 8.41
C GLY A 9 -9.04 2.69 9.48
N GLY A 10 -9.27 2.17 10.69
CA GLY A 10 -8.32 2.42 11.80
C GLY A 10 -7.44 1.24 12.19
N ILE A 11 -8.05 0.14 12.64
CA ILE A 11 -7.36 -0.83 13.49
C ILE A 11 -6.78 -2.00 12.68
N GLY A 12 -7.53 -2.57 11.75
CA GLY A 12 -7.06 -3.73 10.96
C GLY A 12 -5.90 -3.38 10.02
N LEU A 13 -5.96 -2.22 9.38
CA LEU A 13 -4.91 -1.73 8.49
C LEU A 13 -3.63 -1.39 9.29
N ALA A 14 -3.77 -0.69 10.41
CA ALA A 14 -2.65 -0.37 11.30
C ALA A 14 -1.97 -1.65 11.82
N VAL A 15 -2.73 -2.64 12.32
CA VAL A 15 -2.17 -3.91 12.81
C VAL A 15 -1.44 -4.67 11.70
N ALA A 16 -1.97 -4.72 10.48
CA ALA A 16 -1.31 -5.39 9.37
C ALA A 16 -0.02 -4.68 8.93
N VAL A 17 -0.01 -3.35 8.95
CA VAL A 17 1.16 -2.53 8.64
C VAL A 17 2.22 -2.67 9.74
N THR A 18 1.83 -2.59 11.00
CA THR A 18 2.72 -2.81 12.15
C THR A 18 3.29 -4.23 12.15
N ALA A 19 2.51 -5.26 11.83
CA ALA A 19 3.02 -6.63 11.69
C ALA A 19 4.03 -6.75 10.53
N ILE A 20 3.80 -6.07 9.40
CA ILE A 20 4.76 -6.00 8.29
C ILE A 20 6.06 -5.31 8.73
N LEU A 21 5.97 -4.22 9.49
CA LEU A 21 7.11 -3.47 10.01
C LEU A 21 7.86 -4.24 11.10
N LEU A 22 7.17 -4.86 12.05
CA LEU A 22 7.78 -5.68 13.12
C LEU A 22 8.43 -6.95 12.58
N SER A 23 7.87 -7.56 11.53
CA SER A 23 8.50 -8.67 10.79
C SER A 23 9.83 -8.27 10.11
N ARG A 24 10.18 -6.97 10.12
CA ARG A 24 11.47 -6.44 9.64
C ARG A 24 12.51 -6.37 10.77
N GLU A 25 12.08 -6.24 12.03
CA GLU A 25 12.97 -6.12 13.20
C GLU A 25 13.36 -7.49 13.78
N GLU A 26 12.45 -8.46 13.79
CA GLU A 26 12.73 -9.81 14.29
C GLU A 26 13.30 -10.74 13.19
N LYS A 27 14.46 -11.33 13.47
CA LYS A 27 15.12 -12.33 12.63
C LYS A 27 14.40 -13.69 12.77
N GLU A 28 14.12 -14.34 11.63
CA GLU A 28 13.66 -15.75 11.42
C GLU A 28 12.16 -16.00 11.75
N GLU A 29 11.22 -16.48 10.91
CA GLU A 29 11.11 -17.27 9.66
C GLU A 29 9.76 -16.93 8.94
N PRO A 30 9.30 -17.67 7.90
CA PRO A 30 9.72 -17.63 6.51
C PRO A 30 9.22 -16.34 5.80
N LYS A 31 10.15 -15.64 5.13
CA LYS A 31 9.91 -14.41 4.38
C LYS A 31 8.78 -14.60 3.35
N LYS A 32 7.56 -14.18 3.68
CA LYS A 32 6.60 -13.73 2.66
C LYS A 32 7.32 -12.61 1.91
N GLU A 33 7.68 -12.84 0.64
CA GLU A 33 8.52 -11.94 -0.18
C GLU A 33 7.90 -10.54 -0.32
N ILE A 34 8.02 -9.70 0.69
CA ILE A 34 7.71 -8.28 0.59
C ILE A 34 8.86 -7.65 -0.20
N LYS A 35 8.55 -7.15 -1.38
CA LYS A 35 9.56 -6.63 -2.30
C LYS A 35 9.85 -5.18 -1.95
N TYR A 36 11.06 -4.90 -1.48
CA TYR A 36 11.57 -3.54 -1.32
C TYR A 36 12.12 -3.03 -2.66
N LYS A 37 11.87 -1.77 -2.97
CA LYS A 37 12.41 -1.12 -4.16
C LYS A 37 12.70 0.35 -3.90
N GLU A 38 13.92 0.76 -4.17
CA GLU A 38 14.28 2.17 -4.23
C GLU A 38 14.02 2.69 -5.65
N VAL A 39 13.50 3.92 -5.75
CA VAL A 39 13.26 4.62 -7.00
C VAL A 39 13.77 6.05 -6.90
N ASP A 40 14.37 6.54 -7.98
CA ASP A 40 14.87 7.92 -8.01
C ASP A 40 13.71 8.94 -8.05
N PHE A 41 12.66 8.61 -8.81
CA PHE A 41 11.49 9.46 -8.97
C PHE A 41 10.20 8.64 -8.85
N LEU A 42 9.30 9.10 -7.99
CA LEU A 42 7.98 8.51 -7.78
C LEU A 42 6.88 9.48 -8.20
N ASP A 43 6.13 9.08 -9.23
CA ASP A 43 4.98 9.81 -9.78
C ASP A 43 3.75 8.92 -9.97
N MET A 44 2.64 9.53 -10.40
CA MET A 44 1.41 8.80 -10.67
C MET A 44 1.53 7.83 -11.86
N ALA A 45 2.46 8.04 -12.79
CA ALA A 45 2.67 7.11 -13.91
C ALA A 45 3.30 5.80 -13.42
N TYR A 46 4.30 5.88 -12.55
CA TYR A 46 4.91 4.74 -11.88
C TYR A 46 3.89 3.94 -11.06
N VAL A 47 3.06 4.65 -10.29
CA VAL A 47 1.96 4.06 -9.52
C VAL A 47 1.01 3.28 -10.44
N LYS A 48 0.48 3.93 -11.47
CA LYS A 48 -0.48 3.31 -12.40
C LYS A 48 0.12 2.09 -13.08
N LYS A 49 1.39 2.15 -13.48
CA LYS A 49 2.11 1.02 -14.09
C LYS A 49 2.24 -0.16 -13.12
N TYR A 50 2.61 0.09 -11.87
CA TYR A 50 2.72 -0.99 -10.88
C TYR A 50 1.39 -1.71 -10.66
N PHE A 51 0.32 -0.93 -10.45
CA PHE A 51 -0.98 -1.50 -10.16
C PHE A 51 -1.56 -2.20 -11.38
N SER A 52 -1.47 -1.63 -12.59
CA SER A 52 -2.02 -2.26 -13.80
C SER A 52 -1.39 -3.63 -14.10
N GLU A 53 -0.09 -3.80 -13.86
CA GLU A 53 0.62 -5.09 -14.01
C GLU A 53 0.14 -6.17 -13.03
N LYS A 54 -0.47 -5.79 -11.90
CA LYS A 54 -0.88 -6.71 -10.83
C LYS A 54 -2.40 -6.82 -10.68
N TYR A 55 -3.13 -5.81 -11.15
CA TYR A 55 -4.56 -5.64 -10.91
C TYR A 55 -5.36 -6.85 -11.42
N LYS A 56 -5.12 -7.28 -12.66
CA LYS A 56 -5.84 -8.40 -13.28
C LYS A 56 -5.73 -9.68 -12.44
N GLU A 57 -4.53 -10.04 -11.98
CA GLU A 57 -4.31 -11.24 -11.18
C GLU A 57 -4.97 -11.14 -9.79
N VAL A 58 -5.05 -9.93 -9.24
CA VAL A 58 -5.65 -9.70 -7.92
C VAL A 58 -7.17 -9.77 -8.00
N ILE A 59 -7.78 -9.03 -8.91
CA ILE A 59 -9.24 -8.96 -9.03
C ILE A 59 -9.87 -10.26 -9.50
N GLU A 60 -9.15 -11.08 -10.29
CA GLU A 60 -9.59 -12.44 -10.64
C GLU A 60 -9.75 -13.34 -9.40
N LYS A 61 -8.91 -13.18 -8.37
CA LYS A 61 -8.95 -13.99 -7.15
C LYS A 61 -9.77 -13.34 -6.04
N ARG A 62 -9.79 -12.02 -6.00
CA ARG A 62 -10.38 -11.18 -4.93
C ARG A 62 -11.02 -9.93 -5.57
N PRO A 63 -12.25 -10.05 -6.10
CA PRO A 63 -12.87 -9.03 -6.95
C PRO A 63 -13.19 -7.70 -6.24
N LYS A 64 -13.26 -7.70 -4.90
CA LYS A 64 -13.48 -6.50 -4.07
C LYS A 64 -12.18 -5.94 -3.47
N SER A 65 -11.06 -6.19 -4.14
CA SER A 65 -9.77 -5.63 -3.71
C SER A 65 -9.57 -4.23 -4.28
N LEU A 66 -9.25 -3.28 -3.40
CA LEU A 66 -8.91 -1.91 -3.77
C LEU A 66 -7.39 -1.72 -3.78
N PRO A 67 -6.82 -1.17 -4.87
CA PRO A 67 -5.42 -0.75 -4.86
C PRO A 67 -5.25 0.46 -3.94
N ILE A 68 -4.36 0.33 -2.97
CA ILE A 68 -4.08 1.36 -1.95
C ILE A 68 -2.59 1.63 -1.83
N ILE A 69 -2.26 2.86 -1.43
CA ILE A 69 -0.91 3.28 -1.08
C ILE A 69 -0.94 3.88 0.32
N LEU A 70 -0.04 3.41 1.17
CA LEU A 70 0.19 3.98 2.49
C LEU A 70 1.48 4.78 2.48
N LYS A 71 1.42 6.00 3.00
CA LYS A 71 2.58 6.81 3.33
C LYS A 71 3.02 6.47 4.75
N LEU A 72 4.29 6.14 4.90
CA LEU A 72 4.95 5.99 6.18
C LEU A 72 5.96 7.11 6.31
N ASP A 73 5.66 8.05 7.20
CA ASP A 73 6.59 9.09 7.59
C ASP A 73 7.56 8.50 8.62
N ALA A 74 8.67 7.96 8.12
CA ALA A 74 9.87 7.75 8.93
C ALA A 74 10.74 9.00 8.79
N GLU A 75 11.26 9.51 9.90
CA GLU A 75 11.86 10.84 10.09
C GLU A 75 12.71 11.39 8.92
N GLU A 76 13.43 10.54 8.19
CA GLU A 76 14.32 10.95 7.09
C GLU A 76 14.04 10.27 5.73
N ILE A 77 13.07 9.35 5.65
CA ILE A 77 12.78 8.57 4.43
C ILE A 77 11.28 8.46 4.20
N SER A 78 10.80 9.04 3.10
CA SER A 78 9.43 8.81 2.63
C SER A 78 9.30 7.38 2.11
N LEU A 79 8.70 6.51 2.92
CA LEU A 79 8.41 5.13 2.58
C LEU A 79 6.95 5.01 2.15
N TYR A 80 6.70 4.32 1.06
CA TYR A 80 5.36 4.08 0.54
C TYR A 80 5.09 2.59 0.41
N ILE A 81 3.98 2.11 0.96
CA ILE A 81 3.54 0.72 0.80
C ILE A 81 2.47 0.66 -0.27
N PHE A 82 2.77 -0.01 -1.37
CA PHE A 82 1.84 -0.26 -2.46
C PHE A 82 1.22 -1.63 -2.22
N THR A 83 -0.09 -1.71 -2.06
CA THR A 83 -0.77 -2.99 -1.79
C THR A 83 -2.22 -2.97 -2.26
N PHE A 84 -2.90 -4.09 -2.07
CA PHE A 84 -4.33 -4.23 -2.32
C PHE A 84 -5.04 -4.54 -1.01
N TYR A 85 -6.13 -3.85 -0.75
CA TYR A 85 -6.99 -4.07 0.41
C TYR A 85 -8.24 -4.83 -0.01
N ASP A 86 -8.46 -6.02 0.55
CA ASP A 86 -9.64 -6.83 0.33
C ASP A 86 -10.76 -6.38 1.28
N GLU A 87 -11.75 -5.66 0.76
CA GLU A 87 -12.83 -5.10 1.57
C GLU A 87 -13.73 -6.17 2.22
N GLU A 88 -13.86 -7.36 1.62
CA GLU A 88 -14.68 -8.42 2.21
C GLU A 88 -14.04 -9.03 3.44
N ARG A 89 -12.71 -9.14 3.40
CA ARG A 89 -11.93 -9.81 4.45
C ARG A 89 -11.32 -8.83 5.45
N GLY A 90 -11.32 -7.54 5.12
CA GLY A 90 -10.71 -6.50 5.93
C GLY A 90 -9.19 -6.62 6.03
N GLU A 91 -8.53 -7.24 5.05
CA GLU A 91 -7.10 -7.56 5.08
C GLU A 91 -6.36 -7.03 3.85
N ILE A 92 -5.05 -6.78 4.00
CA ILE A 92 -4.18 -6.46 2.86
C ILE A 92 -3.61 -7.73 2.21
N ILE A 93 -3.36 -7.67 0.91
CA ILE A 93 -2.78 -8.78 0.15
C ILE A 93 -1.25 -8.70 0.24
N SER A 94 -0.67 -9.27 1.29
CA SER A 94 0.78 -9.21 1.55
C SER A 94 1.63 -9.72 0.36
N LYS A 95 1.15 -10.75 -0.36
CA LYS A 95 1.86 -11.32 -1.54
C LYS A 95 1.96 -10.36 -2.73
N LYS A 96 1.15 -9.30 -2.73
CA LYS A 96 1.12 -8.25 -3.77
C LYS A 96 1.48 -6.89 -3.18
N THR A 97 2.23 -6.91 -2.07
CA THR A 97 2.73 -5.71 -1.42
C THR A 97 4.13 -5.39 -1.89
N ARG A 98 4.40 -4.11 -2.16
CA ARG A 98 5.73 -3.58 -2.47
C ARG A 98 5.98 -2.36 -1.58
N ILE A 99 7.14 -2.33 -0.96
CA ILE A 99 7.63 -1.15 -0.23
C ILE A 99 8.50 -0.36 -1.20
N VAL A 100 8.20 0.93 -1.36
CA VAL A 100 8.88 1.86 -2.25
C VAL A 100 9.52 2.95 -1.41
N SER A 101 10.83 3.10 -1.52
CA SER A 101 11.54 4.30 -1.05
C SER A 101 11.82 5.18 -2.25
N ALA A 102 11.48 6.46 -2.16
CA ALA A 102 11.64 7.40 -3.25
C ALA A 102 12.59 8.53 -2.87
N LYS A 103 13.62 8.80 -3.69
CA LYS A 103 14.50 9.95 -3.48
C LYS A 103 13.77 11.27 -3.76
N THR A 104 12.97 11.29 -4.82
CA THR A 104 12.14 12.43 -5.20
C THR A 104 10.72 11.96 -5.50
N THR A 105 9.73 12.75 -5.11
CA THR A 105 8.30 12.50 -5.35
C THR A 105 7.70 13.67 -6.12
N SER A 106 6.86 13.38 -7.12
CA SER A 106 6.18 14.42 -7.89
C SER A 106 5.16 15.18 -7.04
N GLN A 107 4.92 16.45 -7.37
CA GLN A 107 3.92 17.26 -6.66
C GLN A 107 2.53 16.65 -6.79
N ASP A 108 2.12 16.25 -8.00
CA ASP A 108 0.84 15.58 -8.23
C ASP A 108 0.65 14.32 -7.37
N PHE A 109 1.73 13.54 -7.15
CA PHE A 109 1.68 12.37 -6.29
C PHE A 109 1.49 12.77 -4.83
N LYS A 110 2.17 13.81 -4.34
CA LYS A 110 1.98 14.34 -2.98
C LYS A 110 0.56 14.90 -2.80
N ASP A 111 0.08 15.67 -3.77
CA ASP A 111 -1.25 16.30 -3.76
C ASP A 111 -2.36 15.25 -3.75
N ALA A 112 -2.15 14.09 -4.36
CA ALA A 112 -3.09 12.97 -4.30
C ALA A 112 -3.33 12.46 -2.87
N PHE A 113 -2.33 12.53 -1.99
CA PHE A 113 -2.51 12.22 -0.57
C PHE A 113 -3.19 13.37 0.18
N GLY A 114 -2.89 14.62 -0.20
CA GLY A 114 -3.27 15.79 0.60
C GLY A 114 -2.73 15.65 2.02
N ASP A 115 -3.61 15.78 3.01
CA ASP A 115 -3.28 15.66 4.44
C ASP A 115 -3.43 14.23 5.00
N LYS A 116 -3.56 13.21 4.13
CA LYS A 116 -3.83 11.83 4.54
C LYS A 116 -2.61 10.93 4.33
N ASP A 117 -2.54 9.87 5.12
CA ASP A 117 -1.50 8.85 4.98
C ASP A 117 -1.93 7.67 4.08
N LEU A 118 -3.19 7.65 3.64
CA LEU A 118 -3.75 6.60 2.79
C LEU A 118 -4.30 7.20 1.50
N LEU A 119 -3.82 6.68 0.38
CA LEU A 119 -4.34 6.94 -0.96
C LEU A 119 -5.04 5.68 -1.48
N ILE A 120 -6.31 5.80 -1.84
CA ILE A 120 -7.07 4.76 -2.54
C ILE A 120 -7.09 5.13 -4.02
N LEU A 121 -6.71 4.20 -4.89
CA LEU A 121 -6.69 4.43 -6.34
C LEU A 121 -8.03 3.94 -6.93
N ASN A 122 -8.79 4.87 -7.51
CA ASN A 122 -10.02 4.59 -8.27
C ASN A 122 -9.78 4.62 -9.78
#